data_AF-A0AAW6HY20-F1
#
_entry.id   AF-A0AAW6HY20-F1
#
_cell.length_a   1.000
_cell.length_b   1.000
_cell.length_c   1.000
_cell.angle_alpha   90.00
_cell.angle_beta   90.00
_cell.angle_gamma   90.00
#
_symmetry.space_group_name_H-M   'P 1'
#
loop_
_entity.id
_entity.type
_entity.pdbx_description
1 polymer ?
#
loop_
_entity_poly.entity_id
_entity_poly.type
_entity_poly.pdbx_seq_one_letter_code
_entity_poly.pdbx_strand_id
1 'polypeptide(L)'
;MHPLNKEVVCAINLTLMCWGAFIHPGSLFSKLLEQIRQLPDRPLYDWKVKAVNTAISKGCRRLSTMLDEKRPQNPRLRRFEFPLMEACLQRFEPPPESYL
;
A
#
# COMPACT_ATOMS: atom_id res chain seq x y z
N MET A 1 12.32 11.87 4.31
CA MET A 1 11.13 10.98 4.27
C MET A 1 11.57 9.52 4.29
N HIS A 2 11.14 8.80 5.32
CA HIS A 2 11.45 7.39 5.58
C HIS A 2 11.07 6.49 4.38
N PRO A 3 11.90 5.51 3.99
CA PRO A 3 11.63 4.62 2.85
C PRO A 3 10.26 3.92 2.90
N LEU A 4 9.89 3.32 4.05
CA LEU A 4 8.57 2.68 4.22
C LEU A 4 7.41 3.65 3.98
N ASN A 5 7.54 4.91 4.43
CA ASN A 5 6.50 5.91 4.21
C ASN A 5 6.35 6.24 2.72
N LYS A 6 7.45 6.23 1.95
CA LYS A 6 7.42 6.47 0.50
C LYS A 6 6.64 5.37 -0.21
N GLU A 7 6.90 4.12 0.16
CA GLU A 7 6.16 2.97 -0.35
C GLU A 7 4.67 3.08 -0.05
N VAL A 8 4.29 3.40 1.20
CA VAL A 8 2.88 3.55 1.60
C VAL A 8 2.19 4.67 0.82
N VAL A 9 2.82 5.84 0.68
CA VAL A 9 2.27 6.96 -0.10
C VAL A 9 2.09 6.55 -1.56
N CYS A 10 3.08 5.86 -2.14
CA CYS A 10 3.03 5.39 -3.51
C CYS A 10 1.89 4.38 -3.71
N ALA A 11 1.76 3.41 -2.80
CA ALA A 11 0.70 2.40 -2.83
C ALA A 11 -0.70 3.03 -2.75
N ILE A 12 -0.90 4.02 -1.87
CA ILE A 12 -2.16 4.75 -1.75
C ILE A 12 -2.48 5.49 -3.05
N ASN A 13 -1.52 6.24 -3.60
CA ASN A 13 -1.73 7.01 -4.84
C ASN A 13 -2.06 6.11 -6.03
N LEU A 14 -1.34 4.99 -6.18
CA LEU A 14 -1.59 4.01 -7.24
C LEU A 14 -2.95 3.33 -7.07
N THR A 15 -3.34 3.01 -5.83
CA THR A 15 -4.67 2.45 -5.53
C THR A 15 -5.77 3.40 -5.99
N LEU A 16 -5.68 4.68 -5.63
CA LEU A 16 -6.67 5.69 -6.00
C LEU A 16 -6.75 5.91 -7.51
N MET A 17 -5.59 5.93 -8.18
CA MET A 17 -5.51 5.98 -9.63
C MET A 17 -6.18 4.76 -10.28
N CYS A 18 -5.94 3.55 -9.75
CA CYS A 18 -6.57 2.33 -10.23
C CYS A 18 -8.08 2.32 -10.03
N TRP A 19 -8.57 2.83 -8.88
CA TRP A 19 -10.00 2.95 -8.58
C TRP A 19 -10.68 4.12 -9.29
N GLY A 20 -9.93 5.05 -9.89
CA GLY A 20 -10.49 6.30 -10.39
C GLY A 20 -11.15 7.13 -9.29
N ALA A 21 -10.68 6.99 -8.05
CA ALA A 21 -11.29 7.56 -6.85
C ALA A 21 -10.46 8.72 -6.30
N PHE A 22 -11.13 9.62 -5.59
CA PHE A 22 -10.48 10.71 -4.86
C PHE A 22 -10.35 10.38 -3.38
N ILE A 23 -9.35 10.97 -2.72
CA ILE A 23 -9.22 10.85 -1.27
C ILE A 23 -10.30 11.69 -0.61
N HIS A 24 -11.18 11.03 0.14
CA HIS A 24 -12.13 11.72 1.00
C HIS A 24 -11.44 12.19 2.29
N PRO A 25 -11.64 13.45 2.71
CA PRO A 25 -11.19 13.94 4.01
C PRO A 25 -11.69 13.02 5.14
N GLY A 26 -10.82 12.72 6.11
CA GLY A 26 -11.16 11.82 7.23
C GLY A 26 -11.13 10.32 6.91
N SER A 27 -10.94 9.93 5.65
CA SER A 27 -10.68 8.53 5.27
C SER A 27 -9.39 8.00 5.88
N LEU A 28 -9.25 6.67 5.94
CA LEU A 28 -8.03 6.00 6.39
C LEU A 28 -6.80 6.53 5.62
N PHE A 29 -6.91 6.66 4.29
CA PHE A 29 -5.83 7.15 3.45
C PHE A 29 -5.49 8.62 3.74
N SER A 30 -6.48 9.50 3.91
CA SER A 30 -6.24 10.91 4.27
C SER A 30 -5.46 11.02 5.58
N LYS A 31 -5.93 10.30 6.62
CA LYS A 31 -5.31 10.32 7.96
C LYS A 31 -3.87 9.81 7.95
N LEU A 32 -3.61 8.75 7.18
CA LEU A 32 -2.26 8.19 7.05
C LEU A 32 -1.32 9.12 6.29
N LEU A 33 -1.79 9.73 5.20
CA LEU A 33 -1.00 10.71 4.45
C LEU A 33 -0.69 11.96 5.29
N GLU A 34 -1.65 12.45 6.07
CA GLU A 34 -1.45 13.56 7.01
C GLU A 34 -0.41 13.21 8.08
N GLN A 35 -0.51 12.02 8.68
CA GLN A 35 0.46 11.57 9.68
C GLN A 35 1.88 11.46 9.09
N ILE A 36 2.01 10.94 7.86
CA ILE A 36 3.30 10.86 7.16
C ILE A 36 3.82 12.26 6.85
N ARG A 37 2.96 13.22 6.50
CA ARG A 37 3.38 14.62 6.28
C ARG A 37 3.87 15.30 7.55
N GLN A 38 3.24 15.02 8.69
CA GLN A 38 3.65 15.58 9.99
C GLN A 38 4.97 14.99 10.49
N LEU A 39 5.20 13.69 10.26
CA LEU A 39 6.40 12.98 10.73
C LEU A 39 7.04 12.17 9.57
N PRO A 40 7.65 12.85 8.58
CA PRO A 40 8.10 12.20 7.35
C PRO A 40 9.22 11.20 7.57
N ASP A 41 10.06 11.39 8.58
CA ASP A 41 11.25 10.55 8.85
C ASP A 41 10.98 9.42 9.84
N ARG A 42 9.79 9.39 10.46
CA ARG A 42 9.39 8.30 11.35
C ARG A 42 8.59 7.25 10.57
N PRO A 43 8.99 5.96 10.59
CA PRO A 43 8.22 4.92 9.92
C PRO A 43 6.81 4.81 10.51
N LEU A 44 5.84 4.50 9.65
CA LEU A 44 4.56 3.99 10.11
C LEU A 44 4.74 2.67 10.87
N TYR A 45 3.88 2.46 11.87
CA TYR A 45 3.79 1.17 12.54
C TYR A 45 3.30 0.08 11.58
N ASP A 46 3.82 -1.12 11.73
CA ASP A 46 3.48 -2.28 10.89
C ASP A 46 1.97 -2.54 10.81
N TRP A 47 1.23 -2.35 11.91
CA TRP A 47 -0.23 -2.52 11.92
C TRP A 47 -0.96 -1.50 11.04
N LYS A 48 -0.39 -0.30 10.83
CA LYS A 48 -0.93 0.70 9.90
C LYS A 48 -0.68 0.28 8.45
N VAL A 49 0.48 -0.30 8.17
CA VAL A 49 0.77 -0.91 6.86
C VAL A 49 -0.22 -2.05 6.58
N LYS A 50 -0.50 -2.90 7.57
CA LYS A 50 -1.55 -3.93 7.48
C LYS A 50 -2.93 -3.32 7.20
N ALA A 51 -3.30 -2.25 7.89
CA ALA A 51 -4.58 -1.56 7.67
C ALA A 51 -4.70 -1.02 6.23
N VAL A 52 -3.63 -0.46 5.67
CA VAL A 52 -3.57 -0.05 4.25
C VAL A 52 -3.78 -1.26 3.35
N ASN A 53 -3.04 -2.34 3.55
CA ASN A 53 -3.16 -3.54 2.74
C ASN A 53 -4.58 -4.13 2.81
N THR A 54 -5.21 -4.16 3.98
CA THR A 54 -6.59 -4.59 4.14
C THR A 54 -7.56 -3.67 3.41
N ALA A 55 -7.38 -2.35 3.49
CA ALA A 55 -8.24 -1.39 2.80
C ALA A 55 -8.15 -1.52 1.27
N ILE A 56 -6.95 -1.72 0.73
CA ILE A 56 -6.74 -2.01 -0.69
C ILE A 56 -7.40 -3.34 -1.06
N SER A 57 -7.17 -4.38 -0.24
CA SER A 57 -7.65 -5.74 -0.50
C SER A 57 -9.17 -5.89 -0.33
N LYS A 58 -9.86 -4.98 0.37
CA LYS A 58 -11.33 -4.98 0.50
C LYS A 58 -12.06 -4.86 -0.85
N GLY A 59 -11.39 -4.36 -1.89
CA GLY A 59 -11.89 -4.41 -3.27
C GLY A 59 -11.75 -5.78 -3.96
N CYS A 60 -11.38 -6.84 -3.22
CA CYS A 60 -11.06 -8.18 -3.71
C CYS A 60 -9.93 -8.22 -4.76
N ARG A 61 -9.10 -7.18 -4.84
CA ARG A 61 -7.98 -7.09 -5.79
C ARG A 61 -6.72 -6.61 -5.10
N ARG A 62 -5.60 -7.29 -5.37
CA ARG A 62 -4.28 -6.84 -4.96
C ARG A 62 -3.89 -5.63 -5.81
N LEU A 63 -3.10 -4.71 -5.24
CA LEU A 63 -2.60 -3.55 -5.98
C LEU A 63 -1.82 -3.96 -7.24
N SER A 64 -1.02 -5.02 -7.15
CA SER A 64 -0.31 -5.61 -8.28
C SER A 64 -1.28 -6.00 -9.41
N THR A 65 -2.35 -6.73 -9.08
CA THR A 65 -3.39 -7.13 -10.04
C THR A 65 -4.06 -5.92 -10.68
N MET A 66 -4.39 -4.88 -9.91
CA MET A 66 -5.00 -3.66 -10.46
C MET A 66 -4.07 -2.92 -11.41
N LEU A 67 -2.76 -2.92 -11.13
CA LEU A 67 -1.76 -2.31 -12.02
C LEU A 67 -1.56 -3.14 -13.29
N ASP A 68 -1.58 -4.47 -13.18
CA ASP A 68 -1.48 -5.38 -14.32
C ASP A 68 -2.67 -5.20 -15.27
N GLU A 69 -3.89 -5.02 -14.75
CA GLU A 69 -5.10 -4.70 -15.54
C GLU A 69 -4.98 -3.38 -16.32
N LYS A 70 -4.18 -2.43 -15.82
CA LYS A 70 -3.96 -1.12 -16.48
C LYS A 70 -2.81 -1.13 -17.50
N ARG A 71 -1.91 -2.13 -17.48
CA ARG A 71 -0.78 -2.21 -18.42
C ARG A 71 -1.18 -2.32 -19.90
N PRO A 72 -2.22 -3.05 -20.30
CA PRO A 72 -2.65 -3.09 -21.72
C PRO A 72 -3.00 -1.70 -22.25
N GLN A 73 -3.54 -0.83 -21.40
CA GLN A 73 -3.94 0.54 -21.74
C GLN A 73 -2.78 1.54 -21.60
N ASN A 74 -1.74 1.19 -20.83
CA ASN A 74 -0.56 2.01 -20.59
C ASN A 74 0.73 1.16 -20.58
N PRO A 75 1.31 0.85 -21.76
CA PRO A 75 2.48 -0.01 -21.88
C PRO A 75 3.74 0.53 -21.17
N ARG A 76 3.78 1.84 -20.90
CA ARG A 76 4.87 2.52 -20.20
C ARG A 76 4.73 2.48 -18.68
N LEU A 77 3.67 1.90 -18.14
CA LEU A 77 3.46 1.78 -16.70
C LEU A 77 4.58 0.92 -16.09
N ARG A 78 5.41 1.55 -15.26
CA ARG A 78 6.53 0.88 -14.60
C ARG A 78 6.02 -0.19 -13.63
N ARG A 79 6.87 -1.19 -13.38
CA ARG A 79 6.65 -2.12 -12.27
C ARG A 79 6.91 -1.36 -10.97
N PHE A 80 6.01 -1.54 -10.00
CA PHE A 80 6.12 -0.99 -8.66
C PHE A 80 6.30 -2.15 -7.69
N GLU A 81 7.30 -2.04 -6.83
CA GLU A 81 7.64 -3.01 -5.80
C GLU A 81 7.54 -2.30 -4.44
N PHE A 82 7.08 -3.04 -3.42
CA PHE A 82 6.90 -2.52 -2.06
C PHE A 82 7.56 -3.44 -1.03
N PRO A 83 8.89 -3.67 -1.14
CA PRO A 83 9.59 -4.67 -0.32
C PRO A 83 9.51 -4.39 1.18
N LEU A 84 9.45 -3.12 1.60
CA LEU A 84 9.33 -2.78 3.02
C LEU A 84 7.91 -3.02 3.52
N MET A 85 6.89 -2.73 2.71
CA MET A 85 5.51 -3.08 3.05
C MET A 85 5.34 -4.60 3.12
N GLU A 86 5.90 -5.36 2.18
CA GLU A 86 5.89 -6.82 2.19
C GLU A 86 6.54 -7.39 3.45
N ALA A 87 7.73 -6.88 3.82
CA ALA A 87 8.40 -7.27 5.06
C ALA A 87 7.55 -6.96 6.31
N CYS A 88 6.84 -5.82 6.35
CA CYS A 88 5.90 -5.52 7.43
C CYS A 88 4.72 -6.50 7.46
N LEU A 89 4.22 -6.94 6.31
CA LEU A 89 3.07 -7.86 6.22
C LEU A 89 3.44 -9.28 6.62
N GLN A 90 4.63 -9.77 6.25
CA GLN A 90 5.13 -11.10 6.64
C GLN A 90 5.21 -11.29 8.16
N ARG A 91 5.44 -10.21 8.92
CA ARG A 91 5.43 -10.25 10.40
C ARG A 91 4.05 -10.59 11.00
N PHE A 92 2.99 -10.53 10.20
CA PHE A 92 1.63 -10.87 10.62
C PHE A 92 1.13 -12.18 10.02
N GLU A 93 1.88 -12.83 9.14
CA GLU A 93 1.53 -14.15 8.62
C GLU A 93 2.01 -15.23 9.62
N PRO A 94 1.20 -16.26 9.89
CA PRO A 94 1.70 -17.42 10.61
C PRO A 94 2.84 -18.05 9.80
N PRO A 95 3.86 -18.62 10.46
CA PRO A 95 4.91 -19.33 9.74
C PRO A 95 4.29 -20.43 8.87
N PRO A 96 4.85 -20.69 7.67
CA PRO A 96 4.31 -21.72 6.79
C PRO A 96 4.28 -23.07 7.51
N GLU A 97 3.15 -23.78 7.40
CA GLU A 97 2.86 -25.07 8.06
C GLU A 97 3.89 -26.17 7.72
N SER A 98 4.81 -25.94 6.79
CA SER A 98 5.90 -26.85 6.41
C SER A 98 6.98 -27.09 7.48
N TYR A 99 6.76 -26.62 8.72
CA TYR A 99 7.65 -26.82 9.86
C TYR A 99 6.98 -27.56 11.04
N LEU A 100 5.77 -28.11 10.85
CA LEU A 100 5.08 -28.95 11.82
C LEU A 100 5.08 -30.42 11.38
#